data_AF-A0A379TWK7-F1
#
_entry.id   AF-A0A379TWK7-F1
#
_cell.length_a   1.000
_cell.length_b   1.000
_cell.length_c   1.000
_cell.angle_alpha   90.00
_cell.angle_beta   90.00
_cell.angle_gamma   90.00
#
_symmetry.space_group_name_H-M   'P 1'
#
loop_
_entity.id
_entity.type
_entity.pdbx_description
1 polymer ?
#
loop_
_entity_poly.entity_id
_entity_poly.type
_entity_poly.pdbx_seq_one_letter_code
_entity_poly.pdbx_strand_id
1 'polypeptide(L)'
;MTKYVFQPQAPVTVLVAGSDEQFPVRRVYCVGRNYAAHAREMGFDPDREPPFFFCKPADAVVPVAAGNTLELPYPAQTDNYHYEIELVVAIGKKGGDIPLEKAHEYVWGYATGLDMTRRDRQMEMRQMGRRGKLVKRSISPRLLRHYTKPLKRIMWIMPLFGYRLTARTISAAIFAI
;
A
#
# COMPACT_ATOMS: atom_id res chain seq x y z
N MET A 1 -22.90 -7.38 26.02
CA MET A 1 -22.18 -6.31 25.29
C MET A 1 -20.96 -5.91 26.08
N THR A 2 -19.81 -5.76 25.42
CA THR A 2 -18.58 -5.27 26.06
C THR A 2 -18.76 -3.81 26.47
N LYS A 3 -18.42 -3.46 27.72
CA LYS A 3 -18.38 -2.07 28.19
C LYS A 3 -16.98 -1.53 27.98
N TYR A 4 -16.84 -0.43 27.25
CA TYR A 4 -15.57 0.26 27.05
C TYR A 4 -15.46 1.44 28.01
N VAL A 5 -14.23 1.75 28.44
CA VAL A 5 -13.93 2.92 29.29
C VAL A 5 -14.11 4.26 28.55
N PHE A 6 -14.03 4.25 27.21
CA PHE A 6 -14.36 5.34 26.31
C PHE A 6 -14.81 4.78 24.96
N GLN A 7 -15.47 5.59 24.13
CA GLN A 7 -15.93 5.15 22.82
C GLN A 7 -14.74 4.80 21.91
N PRO A 8 -14.67 3.58 21.35
CA PRO A 8 -13.59 3.22 20.45
C PRO A 8 -13.71 4.01 19.14
N GLN A 9 -12.56 4.32 18.54
CA GLN A 9 -12.52 4.90 17.21
C GLN A 9 -13.19 3.96 16.19
N ALA A 10 -14.03 4.51 15.33
CA ALA A 10 -14.65 3.76 14.26
C ALA A 10 -13.55 3.17 13.33
N PRO A 11 -13.69 1.93 12.85
CA PRO A 11 -12.76 1.37 11.88
C PRO A 11 -12.66 2.25 10.65
N VAL A 12 -11.45 2.45 10.12
CA VAL A 12 -11.30 3.06 8.79
C VAL A 12 -11.87 2.10 7.75
N THR A 13 -12.61 2.66 6.80
CA THR A 13 -13.26 1.93 5.72
C THR A 13 -12.84 2.49 4.36
N VAL A 14 -12.80 1.66 3.33
CA VAL A 14 -12.48 2.06 1.95
C VAL A 14 -13.70 1.89 1.06
N LEU A 15 -13.96 2.88 0.20
CA LEU A 15 -15.10 2.87 -0.73
C LEU A 15 -15.00 1.72 -1.74
N VAL A 16 -16.12 1.04 -1.97
CA VAL A 16 -16.22 -0.03 -2.97
C VAL A 16 -16.66 0.54 -4.31
N ALA A 17 -16.05 0.03 -5.39
CA ALA A 17 -16.39 0.46 -6.72
C ALA A 17 -17.78 -0.01 -7.17
N GLY A 18 -18.67 0.94 -7.50
CA GLY A 18 -20.02 0.68 -7.98
C GLY A 18 -20.99 0.17 -6.89
N SER A 19 -20.68 0.40 -5.62
CA SER A 19 -21.49 -0.01 -4.48
C SER A 19 -21.48 1.06 -3.40
N ASP A 20 -22.54 1.12 -2.59
CA ASP A 20 -22.62 1.94 -1.37
C ASP A 20 -21.97 1.24 -0.16
N GLU A 21 -21.54 -0.02 -0.33
CA GLU A 21 -20.79 -0.76 0.66
C GLU A 21 -19.38 -0.19 0.86
N GLN A 22 -18.81 -0.45 2.03
CA GLN A 22 -17.45 -0.05 2.37
C GLN A 22 -16.66 -1.24 2.94
N PHE A 23 -15.38 -1.31 2.59
CA PHE A 23 -14.49 -2.37 3.05
C PHE A 23 -13.79 -1.95 4.36
N PRO A 24 -13.99 -2.66 5.49
CA PRO A 24 -13.35 -2.31 6.75
C PRO A 24 -11.87 -2.70 6.77
N VAL A 25 -10.99 -1.74 7.02
CA VAL A 25 -9.54 -1.94 7.11
C VAL A 25 -9.18 -2.49 8.48
N ARG A 26 -8.48 -3.64 8.50
CA ARG A 26 -8.00 -4.27 9.75
C ARG A 26 -6.52 -3.98 10.02
N ARG A 27 -5.65 -4.37 9.10
CA ARG A 27 -4.19 -4.19 9.16
C ARG A 27 -3.69 -3.85 7.76
N VAL A 28 -2.63 -3.04 7.69
CA VAL A 28 -2.00 -2.68 6.43
C VAL A 28 -0.58 -3.24 6.44
N TYR A 29 -0.33 -4.17 5.53
CA TYR A 29 0.99 -4.75 5.29
C TYR A 29 1.53 -4.19 3.98
N CYS A 30 2.81 -3.84 3.97
CA CYS A 30 3.50 -3.29 2.81
C CYS A 30 4.77 -4.10 2.55
N VAL A 31 5.16 -4.23 1.29
CA VAL A 31 6.33 -4.99 0.86
C VAL A 31 7.41 -4.03 0.40
N GLY A 32 8.53 -4.00 1.13
CA GLY A 32 9.70 -3.21 0.74
C GLY A 32 10.49 -3.93 -0.35
N ARG A 33 10.93 -3.16 -1.35
CA ARG A 33 11.80 -3.61 -2.46
C ARG A 33 11.21 -4.71 -3.33
N ASN A 34 9.90 -4.71 -3.53
CA ASN A 34 9.24 -5.75 -4.34
C ASN A 34 9.39 -5.56 -5.87
N TYR A 35 10.16 -4.56 -6.33
CA TYR A 35 10.46 -4.35 -7.74
C TYR A 35 11.97 -4.22 -7.94
N ALA A 36 12.56 -5.08 -8.77
CA ALA A 36 14.02 -5.16 -8.95
C ALA A 36 14.65 -3.83 -9.39
N ALA A 37 14.00 -3.10 -10.31
CA ALA A 37 14.48 -1.79 -10.75
C ALA A 37 14.41 -0.73 -9.62
N HIS A 38 13.48 -0.85 -8.67
CA HIS A 38 13.40 0.08 -7.52
C HIS A 38 14.45 -0.28 -6.46
N ALA A 39 14.71 -1.58 -6.26
CA ALA A 39 15.82 -2.02 -5.41
C ALA A 39 17.15 -1.43 -5.89
N ARG A 40 17.44 -1.48 -7.20
CA ARG A 40 18.65 -0.91 -7.81
C ARG A 40 18.71 0.62 -7.68
N GLU A 41 17.62 1.34 -7.94
CA GLU A 41 17.55 2.80 -7.74
C GLU A 41 17.86 3.21 -6.30
N MET A 42 17.44 2.39 -5.33
CA MET A 42 17.70 2.60 -3.91
C MET A 42 19.08 2.09 -3.47
N GLY A 43 19.96 1.68 -4.40
CA GLY A 43 21.31 1.21 -4.14
C GLY A 43 21.42 -0.24 -3.64
N PHE A 44 20.37 -1.06 -3.82
CA PHE A 44 20.34 -2.46 -3.40
C PHE A 44 20.49 -3.41 -4.58
N ASP A 45 21.16 -4.53 -4.30
CA ASP A 45 21.20 -5.69 -5.19
C ASP A 45 19.93 -6.53 -4.99
N PRO A 46 19.01 -6.59 -5.98
CA PRO A 46 17.76 -7.35 -5.87
C PRO A 46 17.99 -8.87 -5.74
N ASP A 47 19.16 -9.37 -6.13
CA ASP A 47 19.47 -10.80 -6.13
C ASP A 47 20.05 -11.27 -4.77
N ARG A 48 20.43 -10.33 -3.87
CA ARG A 48 21.03 -10.64 -2.56
C ARG A 48 20.10 -10.51 -1.37
N GLU A 49 19.07 -9.67 -1.42
CA GLU A 49 18.21 -9.39 -0.25
C GLU A 49 16.72 -9.64 -0.55
N PRO A 50 16.06 -10.57 0.16
CA PRO A 50 14.65 -10.85 -0.06
C PRO A 50 13.79 -9.63 0.30
N PRO A 51 12.61 -9.47 -0.34
CA PRO A 51 11.62 -8.49 0.08
C PRO A 51 11.26 -8.65 1.56
N PHE A 52 11.01 -7.53 2.23
CA PHE A 52 10.67 -7.51 3.65
C PHE A 52 9.33 -6.83 3.87
N PHE A 53 8.64 -7.22 4.94
CA PHE A 53 7.36 -6.61 5.30
C PHE A 53 7.54 -5.51 6.33
N PHE A 54 6.73 -4.47 6.21
CA PHE A 54 6.48 -3.49 7.26
C PHE A 54 4.98 -3.21 7.34
N CYS A 55 4.55 -2.56 8.42
CA CYS A 55 3.14 -2.30 8.66
C CYS A 55 2.86 -0.81 8.75
N LYS A 56 1.60 -0.46 8.47
CA LYS A 56 1.01 0.84 8.82
C LYS A 56 -0.22 0.59 9.68
N PRO A 57 -0.53 1.50 10.61
CA PRO A 57 -1.78 1.40 11.35
C PRO A 57 -2.96 1.65 10.39
N ALA A 58 -4.12 1.07 10.70
CA ALA A 58 -5.29 1.15 9.81
C ALA A 58 -5.77 2.61 9.61
N ASP A 59 -5.60 3.44 10.62
CA ASP A 59 -5.92 4.87 10.61
C ASP A 59 -4.93 5.74 9.79
N ALA A 60 -3.82 5.16 9.31
CA ALA A 60 -2.98 5.81 8.31
C ALA A 60 -3.54 5.69 6.89
N VAL A 61 -4.62 4.93 6.70
CA VAL A 61 -5.34 4.84 5.42
C VAL A 61 -6.28 6.02 5.28
N VAL A 62 -6.14 6.77 4.19
CA VAL A 62 -7.05 7.85 3.83
C VAL A 62 -7.76 7.48 2.52
N PRO A 63 -9.07 7.14 2.57
CA PRO A 63 -9.86 6.88 1.37
C PRO A 63 -10.09 8.17 0.58
N VAL A 64 -10.00 8.09 -0.75
CA VAL A 64 -10.25 9.23 -1.65
C VAL A 64 -11.28 8.82 -2.67
N ALA A 65 -12.43 9.50 -2.76
CA ALA A 65 -13.41 9.13 -3.78
C ALA A 65 -12.85 9.35 -5.20
N ALA A 66 -13.25 8.50 -6.15
CA ALA A 66 -12.87 8.66 -7.55
C ALA A 66 -13.36 10.03 -8.08
N GLY A 67 -12.47 10.76 -8.75
CA GLY A 67 -12.75 12.12 -9.22
C GLY A 67 -12.46 13.22 -8.18
N ASN A 68 -12.15 12.86 -6.93
CA ASN A 68 -11.77 13.82 -5.91
C ASN A 68 -10.25 13.89 -5.78
N THR A 69 -9.76 15.10 -5.49
CA THR A 69 -8.38 15.33 -5.07
C THR A 69 -8.34 15.40 -3.55
N LEU A 70 -7.38 14.69 -2.94
CA LEU A 70 -7.12 14.78 -1.51
C LEU A 70 -6.16 15.93 -1.23
N GLU A 71 -6.61 16.89 -0.43
CA GLU A 71 -5.72 17.85 0.23
C GLU A 71 -4.96 17.12 1.35
N LEU A 72 -3.70 16.78 1.09
CA LEU A 72 -2.84 16.07 2.04
C LEU A 72 -1.84 17.03 2.68
N PRO A 73 -1.99 17.37 3.97
CA PRO A 73 -1.04 18.23 4.66
C PRO A 73 0.36 17.61 4.63
N TYR A 74 1.35 18.44 4.30
CA TYR A 74 2.75 18.06 4.35
C TYR A 74 3.11 17.66 5.80
N PRO A 75 3.67 16.47 6.03
CA PRO A 75 3.84 15.96 7.38
C PRO A 75 4.96 16.72 8.12
N ALA A 76 4.79 16.89 9.43
CA ALA A 76 5.83 17.48 10.26
C ALA A 76 7.10 16.61 10.31
N GLN A 77 8.22 17.25 10.66
CA GLN A 77 9.53 16.63 10.89
C GLN A 77 10.12 15.92 9.67
N THR A 78 9.90 16.45 8.47
CA THR A 78 10.59 16.00 7.26
C THR A 78 10.77 17.18 6.34
N ASP A 79 11.86 17.19 5.57
CA ASP A 79 12.02 18.08 4.42
C ASP A 79 12.09 17.28 3.12
N ASN A 80 11.88 15.96 3.21
CA ASN A 80 11.99 15.03 2.11
C ASN A 80 10.84 14.00 2.10
N TYR A 81 9.69 14.40 1.59
CA TYR A 81 8.48 13.58 1.55
C TYR A 81 8.24 12.96 0.17
N HIS A 82 8.43 11.63 0.09
CA HIS A 82 8.29 10.85 -1.14
C HIS A 82 6.91 10.22 -1.27
N TYR A 83 6.50 10.01 -2.53
CA TYR A 83 5.38 9.18 -2.92
C TYR A 83 5.88 7.89 -3.58
N GLU A 84 5.18 6.79 -3.37
CA GLU A 84 5.39 5.49 -4.04
C GLU A 84 4.03 4.96 -4.46
N ILE A 85 3.80 4.76 -5.75
CA ILE A 85 2.55 4.20 -6.27
C ILE A 85 2.59 2.68 -6.16
N GLU A 86 1.56 2.11 -5.57
CA GLU A 86 1.50 0.68 -5.24
C GLU A 86 0.15 0.08 -5.61
N LEU A 87 0.16 -1.22 -5.94
CA LEU A 87 -1.06 -2.03 -5.98
C LEU A 87 -1.42 -2.45 -4.55
N VAL A 88 -2.64 -2.14 -4.14
CA VAL A 88 -3.20 -2.56 -2.87
C VAL A 88 -4.11 -3.76 -3.10
N VAL A 89 -3.93 -4.80 -2.29
CA VAL A 89 -4.72 -6.03 -2.31
C VAL A 89 -5.56 -6.08 -1.03
N ALA A 90 -6.89 -6.12 -1.18
CA ALA A 90 -7.79 -6.32 -0.03
C ALA A 90 -8.06 -7.81 0.17
N ILE A 91 -7.87 -8.28 1.40
CA ILE A 91 -8.04 -9.68 1.79
C ILE A 91 -9.43 -9.89 2.39
N GLY A 92 -10.22 -10.79 1.80
CA GLY A 92 -11.60 -11.08 2.22
C GLY A 92 -11.76 -12.34 3.07
N LYS A 93 -10.75 -13.22 3.08
CA LYS A 93 -10.78 -14.49 3.81
C LYS A 93 -9.66 -14.56 4.84
N LYS A 94 -9.91 -15.18 5.99
CA LYS A 94 -8.89 -15.47 7.00
C LYS A 94 -8.17 -16.78 6.65
N GLY A 95 -6.86 -16.83 6.85
CA GLY A 95 -6.05 -18.04 6.67
C GLY A 95 -4.67 -17.89 7.29
N GLY A 96 -3.96 -19.01 7.40
CA GLY A 96 -2.53 -19.10 7.75
C GLY A 96 -1.90 -20.17 6.86
N ASP A 97 -0.62 -20.01 6.52
CA ASP A 97 0.14 -20.91 5.64
C ASP A 97 -0.61 -21.28 4.35
N ILE A 98 -1.12 -20.24 3.67
CA ILE A 98 -1.95 -20.38 2.47
C ILE A 98 -1.07 -20.88 1.31
N PRO A 99 -1.41 -22.01 0.65
CA PRO A 99 -0.71 -22.47 -0.54
C PRO A 99 -0.72 -21.41 -1.64
N LEU A 100 0.39 -21.27 -2.36
CA LEU A 100 0.57 -20.23 -3.39
C LEU A 100 -0.54 -20.27 -4.44
N GLU A 101 -0.95 -21.46 -4.84
CA GLU A 101 -1.96 -21.69 -5.88
C GLU A 101 -3.35 -21.19 -5.44
N LYS A 102 -3.59 -21.12 -4.12
CA LYS A 102 -4.87 -20.69 -3.53
C LYS A 102 -4.86 -19.23 -3.07
N ALA A 103 -3.69 -18.56 -3.07
CA ALA A 103 -3.55 -17.20 -2.53
C ALA A 103 -4.56 -16.21 -3.14
N HIS A 104 -4.76 -16.29 -4.46
CA HIS A 104 -5.70 -15.42 -5.18
C HIS A 104 -7.15 -15.55 -4.71
N GLU A 105 -7.58 -16.71 -4.18
CA GLU A 105 -8.93 -16.93 -3.67
C GLU A 105 -9.23 -16.16 -2.37
N TYR A 106 -8.19 -15.68 -1.69
CA TYR A 106 -8.29 -14.88 -0.47
C TYR A 106 -8.42 -13.39 -0.76
N VAL A 107 -8.14 -12.98 -2.00
CA VAL A 107 -8.27 -11.61 -2.44
C VAL A 107 -9.73 -11.27 -2.69
N TRP A 108 -10.22 -10.24 -2.02
CA TRP A 108 -11.56 -9.70 -2.21
C TRP A 108 -11.61 -8.71 -3.38
N GLY A 109 -10.59 -7.87 -3.48
CA GLY A 109 -10.50 -6.81 -4.48
C GLY A 109 -9.16 -6.10 -4.47
N TYR A 110 -9.03 -5.13 -5.37
CA TYR A 110 -7.79 -4.39 -5.62
C TYR A 110 -8.03 -2.90 -5.61
N ALA A 111 -7.03 -2.13 -5.19
CA ALA A 111 -7.05 -0.68 -5.24
C ALA A 111 -5.68 -0.14 -5.65
N THR A 112 -5.64 1.13 -6.03
CA THR A 112 -4.39 1.87 -6.10
C THR A 112 -4.02 2.38 -4.70
N GLY A 113 -2.74 2.48 -4.40
CA GLY A 113 -2.21 2.95 -3.13
C GLY A 113 -1.08 3.94 -3.32
N LEU A 114 -0.98 4.96 -2.47
CA LEU A 114 0.26 5.73 -2.33
C LEU A 114 0.93 5.42 -0.99
N ASP A 115 2.10 4.78 -1.00
CA ASP A 115 2.97 4.68 0.18
C ASP A 115 3.77 5.97 0.35
N MET A 116 3.19 6.88 1.13
CA MET A 116 3.83 8.16 1.42
C MET A 116 4.88 8.03 2.52
N THR A 117 6.10 8.46 2.25
CA THR A 117 7.28 8.21 3.09
C THR A 117 8.06 9.48 3.39
N ARG A 118 8.29 9.77 4.69
CA ARG A 118 9.31 10.74 5.13
C ARG A 118 10.69 10.11 4.94
N ARG A 119 11.33 10.40 3.80
CA ARG A 119 12.46 9.63 3.28
C ARG A 119 13.72 9.84 4.11
N ASP A 120 14.00 11.08 4.48
CA ASP A 120 15.04 11.47 5.42
C ASP A 120 15.02 10.62 6.70
N ARG A 121 13.88 10.59 7.39
CA ARG A 121 13.68 9.81 8.62
C ARG A 121 13.79 8.31 8.40
N GLN A 122 13.31 7.81 7.26
CA GLN A 122 13.47 6.40 6.92
C GLN A 122 14.96 6.04 6.76
N MET A 123 15.76 6.91 6.13
CA MET A 123 17.20 6.71 5.95
C MET A 123 17.95 6.77 7.28
N GLU A 124 17.65 7.74 8.15
CA GLU A 124 18.18 7.83 9.52
C GLU A 124 17.94 6.52 10.29
N MET A 125 16.70 6.02 10.30
CA MET A 125 16.33 4.79 10.99
C MET A 125 17.05 3.56 10.43
N ARG A 126 17.31 3.54 9.11
CA ARG A 126 18.09 2.47 8.47
C ARG A 126 19.54 2.48 8.94
N GLN A 127 20.19 3.65 9.01
CA GLN A 127 21.56 3.78 9.49
C GLN A 127 21.70 3.33 10.94
N MET A 128 20.66 3.55 11.77
CA MET A 128 20.62 3.10 13.17
C MET A 128 20.22 1.62 13.34
N GLY A 129 20.00 0.86 12.26
CA GLY A 129 19.51 -0.52 12.31
C GLY A 129 18.06 -0.68 12.78
N ARG A 130 17.32 0.42 12.98
CA ARG A 130 15.95 0.46 13.52
C ARG A 130 14.89 0.46 12.41
N ARG A 131 14.95 -0.55 11.53
CA ARG A 131 14.01 -0.69 10.41
C ARG A 131 12.55 -0.76 10.89
N GLY A 132 11.64 -0.02 10.22
CA GLY A 132 10.18 -0.22 10.32
C GLY A 132 9.37 0.67 11.27
N LYS A 133 9.98 1.62 11.99
CA LYS A 133 9.28 2.45 13.01
C LYS A 133 8.61 3.73 12.50
N LEU A 134 8.63 4.02 11.20
CA LEU A 134 8.07 5.27 10.69
C LEU A 134 6.63 5.14 10.23
N VAL A 135 5.77 6.03 10.74
CA VAL A 135 4.42 6.24 10.22
C VAL A 135 4.54 6.70 8.76
N LYS A 136 4.07 5.83 7.87
CA LYS A 136 3.92 6.10 6.45
C LYS A 136 2.42 6.15 6.16
N ARG A 137 1.90 7.15 5.45
CA ARG A 137 0.46 7.21 5.10
C ARG A 137 0.15 6.40 3.86
N SER A 138 -1.02 5.77 3.79
CA SER A 138 -1.48 5.03 2.63
C SER A 138 -2.75 5.68 2.08
N ILE A 139 -2.72 6.15 0.84
CA ILE A 139 -3.88 6.78 0.21
C ILE A 139 -4.48 5.78 -0.76
N SER A 140 -5.78 5.48 -0.66
CA SER A 140 -6.41 4.49 -1.55
C SER A 140 -7.69 5.05 -2.18
N PRO A 141 -7.81 5.11 -3.51
CA PRO A 141 -8.92 5.80 -4.15
C PRO A 141 -10.18 4.93 -4.36
N ARG A 142 -10.09 3.59 -4.38
CA ARG A 142 -11.25 2.69 -4.45
C ARG A 142 -10.85 1.23 -4.48
N LEU A 143 -11.63 0.35 -3.86
CA LEU A 143 -11.51 -1.10 -4.09
C LEU A 143 -12.42 -1.56 -5.23
N LEU A 144 -11.83 -2.17 -6.25
CA LEU A 144 -12.51 -2.90 -7.31
C LEU A 144 -12.76 -4.33 -6.83
N ARG A 145 -14.04 -4.71 -6.72
CA ARG A 145 -14.47 -6.08 -6.40
C ARG A 145 -14.24 -6.97 -7.62
N HIS A 146 -13.52 -8.08 -7.44
CA HIS A 146 -13.31 -9.15 -8.43
C HIS A 146 -12.89 -8.68 -9.83
N TYR A 147 -11.59 -8.63 -10.08
CA TYR A 147 -11.06 -8.59 -11.46
C TYR A 147 -10.82 -10.03 -11.94
N THR A 148 -11.60 -10.50 -12.90
CA THR A 148 -11.62 -11.91 -13.37
C THR A 148 -10.52 -12.27 -14.38
N LYS A 149 -9.56 -11.39 -14.63
CA LYS A 149 -8.40 -11.68 -15.50
C LYS A 149 -7.11 -11.62 -14.68
N PRO A 150 -6.16 -12.55 -14.87
CA PRO A 150 -4.89 -12.52 -14.15
C PRO A 150 -4.20 -11.18 -14.42
N LEU A 151 -3.92 -10.41 -13.36
CA LEU A 151 -3.37 -9.05 -13.40
C LEU A 151 -1.89 -9.00 -13.88
N LYS A 152 -1.45 -10.03 -14.61
CA LYS A 152 -0.07 -10.21 -15.08
C LYS A 152 0.40 -9.12 -16.04
N ARG A 153 -0.44 -8.19 -16.49
CA ARG A 153 -0.06 -7.09 -17.41
C ARG A 153 -0.89 -5.81 -17.17
N ILE A 154 -0.86 -5.24 -15.97
CA ILE A 154 -1.32 -3.86 -15.76
C ILE A 154 -0.10 -2.95 -15.63
N MET A 155 -0.07 -1.90 -16.45
CA MET A 155 0.90 -0.81 -16.40
C MET A 155 0.26 0.39 -15.70
N TRP A 156 0.90 0.88 -14.63
CA TRP A 156 0.45 2.09 -13.94
C TRP A 156 1.15 3.30 -14.55
N ILE A 157 0.39 4.37 -14.80
CA ILE A 157 0.94 5.67 -15.20
C ILE A 157 0.35 6.69 -14.23
N MET A 158 1.18 7.25 -13.35
CA MET A 158 0.79 8.42 -12.58
C MET A 158 1.30 9.68 -13.29
N PRO A 159 0.39 10.55 -13.77
CA PRO A 159 0.73 11.93 -14.08
C PRO A 159 0.73 12.75 -12.77
N LEU A 160 1.85 13.40 -12.44
CA LEU A 160 1.87 14.51 -11.48
C LEU A 160 2.05 15.79 -12.30
N PHE A 161 1.15 16.76 -12.17
CA PHE A 161 1.24 18.04 -12.90
C PHE A 161 1.42 17.89 -14.43
N GLY A 162 0.89 16.82 -15.04
CA GLY A 162 1.04 16.54 -16.48
C GLY A 162 2.32 15.79 -16.88
N TYR A 163 3.21 15.45 -15.95
CA TYR A 163 4.44 14.70 -16.20
C TYR A 163 4.32 13.23 -15.77
N ARG A 164 4.74 12.29 -16.65
CA ARG A 164 4.85 10.86 -16.32
C ARG A 164 6.08 10.62 -15.44
N LEU A 165 5.89 10.26 -14.18
CA LEU A 165 7.01 10.08 -13.23
C LEU A 165 7.43 8.62 -13.04
N THR A 166 6.49 7.68 -13.09
CA THR A 166 6.79 6.25 -12.93
C THR A 166 5.83 5.41 -13.79
N ALA A 167 6.38 4.57 -14.66
CA ALA A 167 5.63 3.57 -15.42
C ALA A 167 6.26 2.19 -15.23
N ARG A 168 5.53 1.27 -14.59
CA ARG A 168 5.96 -0.13 -14.41
C ARG A 168 4.77 -1.07 -14.50
N THR A 169 5.03 -2.30 -14.93
CA THR A 169 4.04 -3.39 -14.99
C THR A 169 4.09 -4.24 -13.73
N ILE A 170 2.94 -4.75 -13.28
CA ILE A 170 2.86 -5.69 -12.13
C ILE A 170 3.71 -6.95 -12.37
N SER A 171 3.90 -7.37 -13.63
CA SER A 171 4.75 -8.50 -14.00
C SER A 171 6.21 -8.34 -13.57
N ALA A 172 6.64 -7.11 -13.26
CA ALA A 172 8.00 -6.82 -12.80
C ALA A 172 8.17 -6.97 -11.27
N ALA A 173 7.13 -7.40 -10.55
CA ALA A 173 7.20 -7.66 -9.12
C ALA A 173 8.01 -8.94 -8.83
N ILE A 174 8.85 -8.90 -7.79
CA ILE A 174 9.67 -10.05 -7.34
C ILE A 174 8.77 -11.11 -6.70
N PHE A 175 7.87 -10.70 -5.79
CA PHE A 175 6.76 -11.52 -5.34
C PHE A 175 5.47 -11.08 -6.05
N ALA A 176 4.91 -12.00 -6.84
CA ALA A 176 3.59 -11.87 -7.41
C ALA A 176 2.50 -12.10 -6.34
N ILE A 177 1.31 -11.53 -6.60
CA ILE A 177 0.08 -11.73 -5.81
C ILE A 177 -0.56 -13.05 -6.21
#